data_AF-A0A174B7G6-F1
#
_entry.id   AF-A0A174B7G6-F1
#
_cell.length_a   1.000
_cell.length_b   1.000
_cell.length_c   1.000
_cell.angle_alpha   90.00
_cell.angle_beta   90.00
_cell.angle_gamma   90.00
#
_symmetry.space_group_name_H-M   'P 1'
#
loop_
_entity.id
_entity.type
_entity.pdbx_description
1 polymer ?
#
loop_
_entity_poly.entity_id
_entity_poly.type
_entity_poly.pdbx_seq_one_letter_code
_entity_poly.pdbx_strand_id
1 'polypeptide(L)'
;MNKQKKGFIHIGFSSILMVFTMLCLVTFATLSLITANSDYRLSLKVAEKTTAYYEADTAARNYLQQLDLALADLYANCDDSQTFFEKAADLIPELKTEDTLTAGSPTIVGNCPTCTFQVTINDVQNLYVTLELLYPEHPGDEFYKVTQWQTVTNNEPVIDDDSLHLYQGN
;
A
#
# COMPACT_ATOMS: atom_id res chain seq x y z
N MET A 1 80.01 13.55 27.16
CA MET A 1 79.29 13.79 28.43
C MET A 1 77.80 13.58 28.18
N ASN A 2 77.25 12.46 28.68
CA ASN A 2 75.92 11.95 28.35
C ASN A 2 74.85 12.65 29.21
N LYS A 3 73.91 13.39 28.59
CA LYS A 3 72.76 13.97 29.29
C LYS A 3 71.50 13.20 28.90
N GLN A 4 71.07 12.32 29.80
CA GLN A 4 69.79 11.62 29.70
C GLN A 4 68.64 12.63 29.73
N LYS A 5 67.81 12.65 28.69
CA LYS A 5 66.52 13.36 28.68
C LYS A 5 65.52 12.56 29.53
N LYS A 6 65.34 12.95 30.79
CA LYS A 6 64.25 12.41 31.63
C LYS A 6 62.91 12.82 31.03
N GLY A 7 62.14 11.83 30.59
CA GLY A 7 60.82 12.01 30.00
C GLY A 7 59.85 12.60 31.03
N PHE A 8 59.37 13.80 30.74
CA PHE A 8 58.28 14.44 31.48
C PHE A 8 56.96 13.91 30.90
N ILE A 9 56.56 12.70 31.29
CA ILE A 9 55.20 12.21 30.99
C ILE A 9 54.25 12.95 31.94
N HIS A 10 53.60 13.99 31.41
CA HIS A 10 52.56 14.75 32.12
C HIS A 10 51.34 13.86 32.36
N ILE A 11 51.18 13.37 33.60
CA ILE A 11 50.08 12.50 34.05
C ILE A 11 48.68 13.04 33.68
N GLY A 12 48.53 14.36 33.57
CA GLY A 12 47.27 15.02 33.20
C GLY A 12 46.86 14.88 31.73
N PHE A 13 47.83 14.73 30.80
CA PHE A 13 47.53 14.57 29.37
C PHE A 13 47.01 13.14 29.06
N SER A 14 47.46 12.13 29.80
CA SER A 14 46.88 10.78 29.67
C SER A 14 45.43 10.73 30.16
N SER A 15 45.11 11.47 31.23
CA SER A 15 43.74 11.55 31.78
C SER A 15 42.79 12.31 30.85
N ILE A 16 43.22 13.43 30.26
CA ILE A 16 42.36 14.20 29.34
C ILE A 16 42.05 13.42 28.05
N LEU A 17 43.01 12.64 27.53
CA LEU A 17 42.78 11.77 26.38
C LEU A 17 41.80 10.63 26.71
N MET A 18 41.87 10.07 27.92
CA MET A 18 40.91 9.05 28.37
C MET A 18 39.49 9.62 28.46
N VAL A 19 39.31 10.82 29.03
CA VAL A 19 37.99 11.46 29.10
C VAL A 19 37.46 11.80 27.72
N PHE A 20 38.31 12.35 26.83
CA PHE A 20 37.91 12.67 25.46
C PHE A 20 37.44 11.43 24.69
N THR A 21 38.22 10.35 24.73
CA THR A 21 37.83 9.09 24.07
C THR A 21 36.56 8.48 24.66
N MET A 22 36.35 8.57 25.98
CA MET A 22 35.09 8.15 26.60
C MET A 22 33.90 8.98 26.10
N LEU A 23 34.03 10.31 26.00
CA LEU A 23 32.98 11.15 25.43
C LEU A 23 32.72 10.80 23.97
N CYS A 24 33.76 10.56 23.16
CA CYS A 24 33.62 10.12 21.78
C CYS A 24 32.91 8.76 21.64
N LEU A 25 33.20 7.80 22.54
CA LEU A 25 32.52 6.51 22.56
C LEU A 25 31.05 6.64 22.94
N VAL A 26 30.74 7.50 23.93
CA VAL A 26 29.35 7.77 24.34
C VAL A 26 28.57 8.46 23.22
N THR A 27 29.14 9.45 22.55
CA THR A 27 28.46 10.11 21.41
C THR A 27 28.26 9.14 20.25
N PHE A 28 29.27 8.31 19.93
CA PHE A 28 29.14 7.28 18.90
C PHE A 28 28.07 6.25 19.25
N ALA A 29 28.06 5.75 20.49
CA ALA A 29 27.05 4.81 20.96
C ALA A 29 25.64 5.42 20.92
N THR A 30 25.50 6.70 21.32
CA THR A 30 24.22 7.40 21.29
C THR A 30 23.72 7.56 19.86
N LEU A 31 24.58 7.99 18.93
CA LEU A 31 24.22 8.14 17.53
C LEU A 31 23.84 6.78 16.92
N SER A 32 24.61 5.73 17.22
CA SER A 32 24.31 4.36 16.80
C SER A 32 22.94 3.88 17.30
N LEU A 33 22.57 4.17 18.54
CA LEU A 33 21.26 3.80 19.09
C LEU A 33 20.12 4.57 18.42
N ILE A 34 20.31 5.88 18.21
CA ILE A 34 19.31 6.72 17.53
C ILE A 34 19.10 6.23 16.10
N THR A 35 20.17 5.95 15.36
CA THR A 35 20.10 5.40 14.00
C THR A 35 19.40 4.04 14.00
N ALA A 36 19.78 3.11 14.88
CA ALA A 36 19.15 1.80 14.96
C ALA A 36 17.65 1.89 15.30
N ASN A 37 17.25 2.82 16.16
CA ASN A 37 15.83 3.05 16.46
C ASN A 37 15.06 3.60 15.25
N SER A 38 15.66 4.55 14.51
CA SER A 38 15.08 5.08 13.27
C SER A 38 14.87 3.97 12.24
N ASP A 39 15.91 3.15 12.00
CA ASP A 39 15.86 2.03 11.06
C ASP A 39 14.82 0.98 11.47
N TYR A 40 14.73 0.69 12.78
CA TYR A 40 13.70 -0.20 13.32
C TYR A 40 12.29 0.33 13.04
N ARG A 41 12.03 1.62 13.30
CA ARG A 41 10.72 2.24 13.04
C ARG A 41 10.38 2.26 11.55
N LEU A 42 11.35 2.50 10.68
CA LEU A 42 11.15 2.43 9.23
C LEU A 42 10.82 1.00 8.80
N SER A 43 11.56 0.01 9.29
CA SER A 43 11.33 -1.41 9.00
C SER A 43 9.95 -1.86 9.44
N LEU A 44 9.50 -1.43 10.62
CA LEU A 44 8.16 -1.70 11.13
C LEU A 44 7.09 -1.16 10.18
N LYS A 45 7.19 0.11 9.76
CA LYS A 45 6.24 0.71 8.81
C LYS A 45 6.20 -0.01 7.47
N VAL A 46 7.36 -0.47 6.97
CA VAL A 46 7.43 -1.24 5.72
C VAL A 46 6.73 -2.59 5.88
N ALA A 47 6.95 -3.27 7.01
CA ALA A 47 6.28 -4.53 7.31
C ALA A 47 4.75 -4.35 7.41
N GLU A 48 4.29 -3.36 8.16
CA GLU A 48 2.85 -3.03 8.29
C GLU A 48 2.21 -2.77 6.92
N LYS A 49 2.83 -1.93 6.08
CA LYS A 49 2.33 -1.65 4.72
C LYS A 49 2.25 -2.90 3.85
N THR A 50 3.25 -3.76 3.95
CA THR A 50 3.32 -5.00 3.18
C THR A 50 2.21 -5.96 3.62
N THR A 51 2.01 -6.13 4.92
CA THR A 51 0.92 -6.94 5.47
C THR A 51 -0.44 -6.41 5.02
N ALA A 52 -0.71 -5.12 5.21
CA ALA A 52 -1.98 -4.51 4.83
C ALA A 52 -2.28 -4.66 3.34
N TYR A 53 -1.27 -4.53 2.47
CA TYR A 53 -1.43 -4.75 1.04
C TYR A 53 -1.88 -6.18 0.72
N TYR A 54 -1.26 -7.19 1.34
CA TYR A 54 -1.63 -8.58 1.10
C TYR A 54 -2.99 -8.96 1.68
N GLU A 55 -3.39 -8.36 2.80
CA GLU A 55 -4.75 -8.50 3.33
C GLU A 55 -5.79 -7.96 2.33
N ALA A 56 -5.54 -6.78 1.75
CA ALA A 56 -6.41 -6.21 0.73
C ALA A 56 -6.43 -7.04 -0.58
N ASP A 57 -5.28 -7.57 -1.02
CA ASP A 57 -5.19 -8.47 -2.18
C ASP A 57 -6.00 -9.75 -1.94
N THR A 58 -5.92 -10.30 -0.73
CA THR A 58 -6.68 -11.50 -0.33
C THR A 58 -8.19 -11.21 -0.33
N ALA A 59 -8.61 -10.08 0.25
CA ALA A 59 -10.01 -9.65 0.23
C ALA A 59 -10.54 -9.49 -1.21
N ALA A 60 -9.76 -8.86 -2.09
CA ALA A 60 -10.13 -8.72 -3.50
C ALA A 60 -10.27 -10.08 -4.20
N ARG A 61 -9.38 -11.03 -3.94
CA ARG A 61 -9.47 -12.40 -4.50
C ARG A 61 -10.68 -13.18 -3.97
N ASN A 62 -10.99 -13.05 -2.69
CA ASN A 62 -12.17 -13.67 -2.09
C ASN A 62 -13.46 -13.11 -2.71
N TYR A 63 -13.50 -11.81 -2.99
CA TYR A 63 -14.60 -11.20 -3.71
C TYR A 63 -14.71 -11.74 -5.15
N LEU A 64 -13.58 -11.83 -5.89
CA LEU A 64 -13.57 -12.40 -7.24
C LEU A 64 -14.02 -13.87 -7.28
N GLN A 65 -13.67 -14.66 -6.26
CA GLN A 65 -14.15 -16.04 -6.15
C GLN A 65 -15.68 -16.10 -5.97
N GLN A 66 -16.23 -15.25 -5.10
CA GLN A 66 -17.69 -15.17 -4.90
C GLN A 66 -18.39 -14.71 -6.17
N LEU A 67 -17.81 -13.74 -6.88
CA LEU A 67 -18.32 -13.26 -8.16
C LEU A 67 -18.30 -14.37 -9.21
N ASP A 68 -17.22 -15.15 -9.30
CA ASP A 68 -17.10 -16.27 -10.24
C ASP A 68 -18.18 -17.33 -10.02
N LEU A 69 -18.41 -17.73 -8.76
CA LEU A 69 -19.48 -18.67 -8.41
C LEU A 69 -20.86 -18.13 -8.77
N ALA A 70 -21.10 -16.85 -8.55
CA ALA A 70 -22.39 -16.24 -8.80
C ALA A 70 -22.65 -16.02 -10.30
N LEU A 71 -21.62 -15.67 -11.08
CA LEU A 71 -21.70 -15.59 -12.54
C LEU A 71 -21.90 -16.98 -13.17
N ALA A 72 -21.26 -18.02 -12.64
CA ALA A 72 -21.47 -19.40 -13.08
C ALA A 72 -22.93 -19.86 -12.85
N ASP A 73 -23.52 -19.54 -11.69
CA ASP A 73 -24.93 -19.83 -11.41
C ASP A 73 -25.86 -19.03 -12.33
N LEU A 74 -25.57 -17.76 -12.61
CA LEU A 74 -26.33 -16.97 -13.58
C LEU A 74 -26.28 -17.56 -14.99
N TYR A 75 -25.11 -18.00 -15.44
CA TYR A 75 -24.94 -18.62 -16.75
C TYR A 75 -25.74 -19.92 -16.88
N ALA A 76 -25.78 -20.75 -15.83
CA ALA A 76 -26.59 -21.98 -15.83
C ALA A 76 -28.11 -21.71 -15.96
N ASN A 77 -28.55 -20.49 -15.61
CA ASN A 77 -29.95 -20.09 -15.61
C ASN A 77 -30.33 -19.14 -16.79
N CYS A 78 -29.39 -18.77 -17.66
CA CYS A 78 -29.60 -17.79 -18.73
C CYS A 78 -28.98 -18.23 -20.06
N ASP A 79 -29.81 -18.40 -21.10
CA ASP A 79 -29.36 -18.77 -22.45
C ASP A 79 -28.94 -17.57 -23.32
N ASP A 80 -29.22 -16.34 -22.88
CA ASP A 80 -29.02 -15.11 -23.66
C ASP A 80 -28.02 -14.16 -23.00
N SER A 81 -27.15 -13.56 -23.83
CA SER A 81 -26.06 -12.70 -23.37
C SER A 81 -26.57 -11.38 -22.78
N GLN A 82 -27.66 -10.82 -23.31
CA GLN A 82 -28.20 -9.56 -22.81
C GLN A 82 -28.80 -9.73 -21.41
N THR A 83 -29.56 -10.81 -21.21
CA THR A 83 -30.17 -11.14 -19.91
C THR A 83 -29.10 -11.45 -18.86
N PHE A 84 -27.99 -12.09 -19.27
CA PHE A 84 -26.85 -12.35 -18.40
C PHE A 84 -26.23 -11.05 -17.87
N PHE A 85 -25.96 -10.08 -18.74
CA PHE A 85 -25.36 -8.81 -18.33
C PHE A 85 -26.29 -7.97 -17.45
N GLU A 86 -27.59 -7.94 -17.73
CA GLU A 86 -28.58 -7.24 -16.91
C GLU A 86 -28.62 -7.83 -15.49
N LYS A 87 -28.70 -9.16 -15.36
CA LYS A 87 -28.71 -9.82 -14.05
C LYS A 87 -27.38 -9.73 -13.32
N ALA A 88 -26.26 -9.82 -14.03
CA ALA A 88 -24.94 -9.62 -13.44
C ALA A 88 -24.82 -8.20 -12.86
N ALA A 89 -25.39 -7.19 -13.53
CA ALA A 89 -25.39 -5.82 -13.05
C ALA A 89 -26.16 -5.63 -11.73
N ASP A 90 -27.27 -6.34 -11.56
CA ASP A 90 -28.06 -6.33 -10.31
C ASP A 90 -27.40 -7.14 -9.19
N LEU A 91 -26.71 -8.24 -9.52
CA LEU A 91 -26.08 -9.15 -8.55
C LEU A 91 -24.80 -8.58 -7.93
N ILE A 92 -23.94 -7.94 -8.73
CA ILE A 92 -22.65 -7.38 -8.28
C ILE A 92 -22.76 -6.52 -7.01
N PRO A 93 -23.70 -5.56 -6.91
CA PRO A 93 -23.88 -4.75 -5.71
C PRO A 93 -24.55 -5.51 -4.54
N GLU A 94 -25.21 -6.64 -4.81
CA GLU A 94 -25.87 -7.47 -3.78
C GLU A 94 -24.92 -8.50 -3.15
N LEU A 95 -23.77 -8.78 -3.79
CA LEU A 95 -22.72 -9.63 -3.22
C LEU A 95 -22.19 -9.01 -1.92
N LYS A 96 -22.04 -9.84 -0.89
CA LYS A 96 -21.51 -9.41 0.40
C LYS A 96 -20.10 -8.86 0.24
N THR A 97 -19.96 -7.57 0.43
CA THR A 97 -18.66 -6.89 0.50
C THR A 97 -18.18 -6.92 1.95
N GLU A 98 -16.90 -7.20 2.16
CA GLU A 98 -16.25 -6.94 3.46
C GLU A 98 -16.27 -5.43 3.76
N ASP A 99 -16.19 -5.04 5.04
CA ASP A 99 -16.25 -3.61 5.45
C ASP A 99 -15.18 -2.74 4.78
N THR A 100 -14.07 -3.35 4.36
CA THR A 100 -12.95 -2.69 3.66
C THR A 100 -13.15 -2.62 2.14
N LEU A 101 -14.19 -3.25 1.59
CA LEU A 101 -14.43 -3.38 0.17
C LEU A 101 -15.64 -2.54 -0.24
N THR A 102 -15.44 -1.66 -1.23
CA THR A 102 -16.52 -0.89 -1.86
C THR A 102 -16.64 -1.32 -3.31
N ALA A 103 -17.72 -2.02 -3.65
CA ALA A 103 -18.05 -2.34 -5.02
C ALA A 103 -18.67 -1.11 -5.71
N GLY A 104 -18.10 -0.70 -6.84
CA GLY A 104 -18.72 0.31 -7.70
C GLY A 104 -19.85 -0.32 -8.52
N SER A 105 -20.82 0.50 -8.91
CA SER A 105 -21.84 0.05 -9.83
C SER A 105 -21.21 -0.28 -11.20
N PRO A 106 -21.66 -1.34 -11.87
CA PRO A 106 -21.18 -1.67 -13.21
C PRO A 106 -21.50 -0.51 -14.15
N THR A 107 -20.48 -0.07 -14.89
CA THR A 107 -20.57 1.01 -15.87
C THR A 107 -20.40 0.40 -17.25
N ILE A 108 -21.34 0.71 -18.15
CA ILE A 108 -21.30 0.22 -19.52
C ILE A 108 -20.37 1.15 -20.31
N VAL A 109 -19.19 0.68 -20.66
CA VAL A 109 -18.26 1.41 -21.54
C VAL A 109 -18.27 0.73 -22.90
N GLY A 110 -19.05 1.27 -23.83
CA GLY A 110 -19.26 0.64 -25.16
C GLY A 110 -20.24 -0.54 -25.11
N ASN A 111 -19.85 -1.69 -25.66
CA ASN A 111 -20.66 -2.92 -25.70
C ASN A 111 -20.20 -3.99 -24.69
N CYS A 112 -19.23 -3.68 -23.84
CA CYS A 112 -18.71 -4.54 -22.78
C CYS A 112 -19.04 -3.91 -21.42
N PRO A 113 -19.81 -4.56 -20.53
CA PRO A 113 -20.04 -4.04 -19.20
C PRO A 113 -18.76 -4.16 -18.38
N THR A 114 -18.32 -3.03 -17.83
CA THR A 114 -17.14 -2.99 -16.94
C THR A 114 -17.58 -2.79 -15.51
N CYS A 115 -17.01 -3.54 -14.58
CA CYS A 115 -17.24 -3.37 -13.15
C CYS A 115 -15.93 -2.95 -12.49
N THR A 116 -15.98 -1.95 -11.61
CA THR A 116 -14.84 -1.55 -10.81
C THR A 116 -15.20 -1.68 -9.34
N PHE A 117 -14.32 -2.29 -8.56
CA PHE A 117 -14.41 -2.28 -7.11
C PHE A 117 -13.08 -1.85 -6.50
N GLN A 118 -13.14 -1.35 -5.28
CA GLN A 118 -11.97 -0.92 -4.53
C GLN A 118 -11.91 -1.60 -3.17
N VAL A 119 -10.70 -1.90 -2.71
CA VAL A 119 -10.42 -2.41 -1.36
C VAL A 119 -9.49 -1.43 -0.65
N THR A 120 -9.90 -0.95 0.52
CA THR A 120 -9.09 -0.07 1.36
C THR A 120 -7.90 -0.85 1.92
N ILE A 121 -6.68 -0.41 1.58
CA ILE A 121 -5.44 -0.98 2.14
C ILE A 121 -5.09 -0.28 3.45
N ASN A 122 -5.18 1.05 3.46
CA ASN A 122 -4.96 1.92 4.61
C ASN A 122 -5.61 3.29 4.37
N ASP A 123 -5.42 4.24 5.29
CA ASP A 123 -6.03 5.58 5.27
C ASP A 123 -5.80 6.37 3.97
N VAL A 124 -4.73 6.08 3.22
CA VAL A 124 -4.35 6.82 2.01
C VAL A 124 -4.19 5.93 0.77
N GLN A 125 -4.38 4.62 0.87
CA GLN A 125 -4.18 3.70 -0.26
C GLN A 125 -5.37 2.77 -0.44
N ASN A 126 -5.81 2.65 -1.68
CA ASN A 126 -6.85 1.73 -2.11
C ASN A 126 -6.32 0.85 -3.24
N LEU A 127 -6.72 -0.42 -3.26
CA LEU A 127 -6.52 -1.33 -4.38
C LEU A 127 -7.74 -1.24 -5.29
N TYR A 128 -7.54 -0.77 -6.53
CA TYR A 128 -8.57 -0.72 -7.56
C TYR A 128 -8.48 -1.95 -8.46
N VAL A 129 -9.62 -2.62 -8.64
CA VAL A 129 -9.75 -3.76 -9.53
C VAL A 129 -10.87 -3.49 -10.53
N THR A 130 -10.55 -3.54 -11.81
CA THR A 130 -11.50 -3.35 -12.91
C THR A 130 -11.62 -4.64 -13.69
N LEU A 131 -12.87 -5.03 -13.94
CA LEU A 131 -13.27 -6.24 -14.63
C LEU A 131 -14.03 -5.85 -15.89
N GLU A 132 -13.73 -6.54 -16.98
CA GLU A 132 -14.53 -6.55 -18.19
C GLU A 132 -15.34 -7.86 -18.21
N LEU A 133 -16.67 -7.76 -18.14
CA LEU A 133 -17.54 -8.94 -18.17
C LEU A 133 -17.61 -9.51 -19.59
N LEU A 134 -17.53 -10.84 -19.68
CA LEU A 134 -17.57 -11.60 -20.93
C LEU A 134 -18.73 -12.61 -20.86
N TYR A 135 -19.38 -12.85 -22.00
CA TYR A 135 -20.31 -13.96 -22.12
C TYR A 135 -19.57 -15.16 -22.69
N PRO A 136 -19.53 -16.31 -22.00
CA PRO A 136 -18.79 -17.47 -22.46
C PRO A 136 -19.48 -18.10 -23.68
N GLU A 137 -18.76 -18.20 -24.80
CA GLU A 137 -19.27 -18.81 -26.03
C GLU A 137 -19.13 -20.34 -25.99
N HIS A 138 -18.11 -20.86 -25.29
CA HIS A 138 -17.88 -22.29 -25.10
C HIS A 138 -17.88 -22.71 -23.62
N PRO A 139 -18.23 -23.97 -23.31
CA PRO A 139 -18.16 -24.50 -21.96
C PRO A 139 -16.71 -24.46 -21.43
N GLY A 140 -16.47 -23.69 -20.38
CA GLY A 140 -15.17 -23.52 -19.74
C GLY A 140 -14.46 -22.20 -20.05
N ASP A 141 -15.08 -21.31 -20.82
CA ASP A 141 -14.59 -19.94 -21.00
C ASP A 141 -14.75 -19.11 -19.71
N GLU A 142 -13.91 -18.10 -19.54
CA GLU A 142 -13.92 -17.19 -18.40
C GLU A 142 -15.11 -16.21 -18.50
N PHE A 143 -15.79 -15.95 -17.37
CA PHE A 143 -16.92 -15.01 -17.31
C PHE A 143 -16.51 -13.54 -17.27
N TYR A 144 -15.23 -13.26 -17.01
CA TYR A 144 -14.71 -11.91 -16.95
C TYR A 144 -13.20 -11.90 -17.15
N LYS A 145 -12.67 -10.73 -17.50
CA LYS A 145 -11.24 -10.46 -17.58
C LYS A 145 -10.87 -9.31 -16.65
N VAL A 146 -9.85 -9.51 -15.82
CA VAL A 146 -9.28 -8.42 -15.03
C VAL A 146 -8.47 -7.50 -15.96
N THR A 147 -8.92 -6.26 -16.11
CA THR A 147 -8.26 -5.24 -16.95
C THR A 147 -7.39 -4.31 -16.13
N GLN A 148 -7.65 -4.18 -14.83
CA GLN A 148 -6.86 -3.35 -13.91
C GLN A 148 -6.73 -4.04 -12.56
N TRP A 149 -5.51 -4.02 -12.01
CA TRP A 149 -5.19 -4.40 -10.63
C TRP A 149 -4.12 -3.45 -10.11
N GLN A 150 -4.52 -2.34 -9.51
CA GLN A 150 -3.59 -1.26 -9.20
C GLN A 150 -3.84 -0.63 -7.84
N THR A 151 -2.77 -0.48 -7.07
CA THR A 151 -2.78 0.36 -5.87
C THR A 151 -2.71 1.83 -6.27
N VAL A 152 -3.70 2.60 -5.82
CA VAL A 152 -3.74 4.05 -5.95
C VAL A 152 -3.60 4.65 -4.57
N THR A 153 -2.72 5.64 -4.45
CA THR A 153 -2.62 6.43 -3.23
C THR A 153 -3.54 7.63 -3.42
N ASN A 154 -4.61 7.70 -2.63
CA ASN A 154 -5.48 8.86 -2.57
C ASN A 154 -4.70 9.96 -1.84
N ASN A 155 -3.92 10.70 -2.61
CA ASN A 155 -3.46 12.02 -2.20
C ASN A 155 -4.68 12.94 -2.27
N GLU A 156 -5.65 12.79 -1.37
CA GLU A 156 -6.38 14.00 -0.99
C GLU A 156 -5.31 14.93 -0.46
N PRO A 157 -5.10 16.11 -1.06
CA PRO A 157 -4.31 17.12 -0.39
C PRO A 157 -5.04 17.34 0.92
N VAL A 158 -4.41 16.96 2.03
CA VAL A 158 -4.64 17.68 3.28
C VAL A 158 -4.31 19.11 2.90
N ILE A 159 -5.34 19.90 2.58
CA ILE A 159 -5.23 21.34 2.47
C ILE A 159 -5.00 21.78 3.92
N ASP A 160 -3.76 21.60 4.38
CA ASP A 160 -3.24 22.40 5.45
C ASP A 160 -3.26 23.82 4.89
N ASP A 161 -4.08 24.66 5.51
CA ASP A 161 -4.26 26.06 5.21
C ASP A 161 -2.93 26.79 5.45
N ASP A 162 -1.99 26.64 4.54
CA ASP A 162 -0.80 27.47 4.46
C ASP A 162 -0.95 28.33 3.22
N SER A 163 -1.82 29.34 3.37
CA SER A 163 -1.99 30.47 2.49
C SER A 163 -0.64 31.17 2.26
N LEU A 164 0.15 30.63 1.32
CA LEU A 164 1.38 31.23 0.84
C LEU A 164 1.04 32.43 -0.05
N HIS A 165 1.08 33.61 0.55
CA HIS A 165 1.05 34.88 -0.16
C HIS A 165 2.28 35.00 -1.07
N LEU A 166 2.13 34.64 -2.35
CA LEU A 166 3.14 34.96 -3.36
C LEU A 166 3.17 36.48 -3.57
N TYR A 167 4.26 37.10 -3.15
CA TYR A 167 4.53 38.53 -3.34
C TYR A 167 4.64 38.84 -4.84
N GLN A 168 3.65 39.53 -5.41
CA GLN A 168 3.78 40.16 -6.72
C GLN A 168 4.55 41.47 -6.54
N GLY A 169 5.84 41.45 -6.87
CA GLY A 169 6.66 42.64 -7.00
C GLY A 169 6.26 43.43 -8.23
N ASN A 170 6.03 44.73 -8.02
CA ASN A 170 5.70 45.74 -9.04
C ASN A 170 6.95 46.25 -9.76
#